data_AF-A0A7X7Y9S4-F1
#
_entry.id   AF-A0A7X7Y9S4-F1
#
_cell.length_a   1.000
_cell.length_b   1.000
_cell.length_c   1.000
_cell.angle_alpha   90.00
_cell.angle_beta   90.00
_cell.angle_gamma   90.00
#
_symmetry.space_group_name_H-M   'P 1'
#
loop_
_entity.id
_entity.type
_entity.pdbx_description
1 polymer ?
#
loop_
_entity_poly.entity_id
_entity_poly.type
_entity_poly.pdbx_seq_one_letter_code
_entity_poly.pdbx_strand_id
1 'polypeptide(L)' 'MEFCFRPCCKFTPLARDLPAAQIISNAAVIFFHAEPEDMGREAAVVSKWAKNVKWIAGKFGTRTVVLYSFNHLS' A
#
# COMPACT_ATOMS: atom_id res chain seq x y z
N MET A 1 8.68 -1.80 -15.47
CA MET A 1 7.49 -2.46 -14.91
C MET A 1 6.52 -1.36 -14.49
N GLU A 2 5.27 -1.46 -14.91
CA GLU A 2 4.24 -0.44 -14.72
C GLU A 2 3.12 -1.04 -13.88
N PHE A 3 2.65 -0.28 -12.88
CA PHE A 3 1.50 -0.64 -12.07
C PHE A 3 0.31 0.23 -12.47
N CYS A 4 -0.79 -0.41 -12.84
CA CYS A 4 -2.01 0.26 -13.28
C CYS A 4 -3.17 -0.13 -12.36
N PHE A 5 -3.93 0.84 -11.86
CA PHE A 5 -5.18 0.56 -11.14
C PHE A 5 -6.29 1.52 -11.55
N ARG A 6 -7.54 1.02 -11.56
CA ARG A 6 -8.74 1.82 -11.81
C ARG A 6 -9.72 1.59 -10.65
N PRO A 7 -10.02 2.62 -9.84
CA PRO A 7 -11.05 2.52 -8.81
C PRO A 7 -12.40 2.13 -9.45
N CYS A 8 -13.06 1.10 -8.93
CA CYS A 8 -14.35 0.61 -9.45
C CYS A 8 -15.53 1.34 -8.79
N CYS A 9 -15.54 1.38 -7.46
CA CYS A 9 -16.58 1.98 -6.65
C CYS A 9 -16.07 2.25 -5.23
N LYS A 10 -16.71 3.18 -4.50
CA LYS A 10 -16.40 3.43 -3.10
C LYS A 10 -17.04 2.35 -2.23
N PHE A 11 -16.21 1.60 -1.51
CA PHE A 11 -16.70 0.60 -0.56
C PHE A 11 -17.23 1.23 0.74
N THR A 12 -16.75 2.43 1.10
CA THR A 12 -17.14 3.13 2.32
C THR A 12 -17.49 4.58 1.99
N PRO A 13 -18.55 5.17 2.58
CA PRO A 13 -18.93 6.56 2.31
C PRO A 13 -17.86 7.57 2.73
N LEU A 14 -16.95 7.20 3.64
CA LEU A 14 -15.81 8.00 4.07
C LEU A 14 -14.57 7.86 3.15
N ALA A 15 -14.64 6.99 2.13
CA ALA A 15 -13.53 6.83 1.20
C ALA A 15 -13.32 8.12 0.39
N ARG A 16 -12.06 8.58 0.35
CA ARG A 16 -11.67 9.76 -0.41
C ARG A 16 -11.93 9.53 -1.90
N ASP A 17 -12.39 10.57 -2.61
CA ASP A 17 -12.41 10.50 -4.08
C ASP A 17 -10.99 10.34 -4.61
N LEU A 18 -10.81 9.28 -5.39
CA LEU A 18 -9.57 9.03 -6.12
C LEU A 18 -9.77 9.43 -7.58
N PRO A 19 -8.74 10.00 -8.22
CA PRO A 19 -8.79 10.27 -9.65
C PRO A 19 -8.99 8.97 -10.45
N ALA A 20 -9.33 9.12 -11.74
CA ALA A 20 -9.45 8.01 -12.68
C ALA A 20 -8.16 7.17 -12.77
N ALA A 21 -8.20 6.10 -13.58
CA ALA A 21 -7.13 5.11 -13.67
C ALA A 21 -5.72 5.70 -13.62
N GLN A 22 -4.90 5.23 -12.69
CA GLN A 22 -3.53 5.70 -12.50
C GLN A 22 -2.55 4.66 -13.02
N ILE A 23 -1.50 5.16 -13.67
CA ILE A 23 -0.35 4.38 -14.12
C ILE A 23 0.87 4.92 -13.37
N ILE A 24 1.54 4.03 -12.64
CA ILE A 24 2.73 4.37 -11.87
C ILE A 24 3.87 3.47 -12.31
N SER A 25 4.91 4.09 -12.88
CA SER A 25 6.09 3.39 -13.38
C SER A 25 7.21 3.41 -12.35
N ASN A 26 8.06 2.38 -12.36
CA ASN A 26 9.21 2.24 -11.47
C ASN A 26 8.85 2.40 -9.98
N ALA A 27 7.88 1.64 -9.51
CA ALA A 27 7.44 1.69 -8.12
C ALA A 27 7.41 0.30 -7.46
N ALA A 28 7.67 0.28 -6.16
CA ALA A 28 7.39 -0.87 -5.33
C ALA A 28 5.92 -0.81 -4.89
N VAL A 29 5.11 -1.77 -5.32
CA VAL A 29 3.70 -1.87 -4.94
C VAL A 29 3.60 -2.74 -3.70
N ILE A 30 3.12 -2.16 -2.60
CA ILE A 30 3.01 -2.81 -1.31
C ILE A 30 1.53 -3.04 -1.03
N PHE A 31 1.11 -4.29 -1.17
CA PHE A 31 -0.18 -4.73 -0.68
C PHE A 31 -0.09 -4.93 0.83
N PHE A 32 -0.99 -4.27 1.56
CA PHE A 32 -1.03 -4.38 3.02
C PHE A 32 -2.44 -4.63 3.51
N HIS A 33 -2.51 -5.33 4.64
CA HIS A 33 -3.71 -5.62 5.41
C HIS A 33 -3.38 -5.35 6.87
N ALA A 34 -4.26 -4.67 7.59
CA ALA A 34 -4.11 -4.44 9.02
C ALA A 34 -4.99 -5.44 9.76
N GLU A 35 -4.42 -6.19 10.70
CA GLU A 35 -5.10 -7.26 11.41
C GLU A 35 -5.55 -6.80 12.80
N PRO A 36 -6.57 -7.44 13.40
CA PRO A 36 -7.03 -7.09 14.75
C PRO A 36 -5.91 -7.16 15.81
N GLU A 37 -4.94 -8.06 15.64
CA GLU A 37 -3.80 -8.25 16.54
C GLU A 37 -2.79 -7.08 16.52
N ASP A 38 -2.89 -6.18 15.56
CA ASP A 38 -2.05 -4.98 15.47
C ASP A 38 -2.53 -3.85 16.41
N MET A 39 -3.77 -3.95 16.92
CA MET A 39 -4.33 -2.95 17.85
C MET A 39 -3.48 -2.85 19.13
N GLY A 40 -3.11 -1.62 19.50
CA GLY A 40 -2.23 -1.34 20.64
C GLY A 40 -0.73 -1.54 20.38
N ARG A 41 -0.33 -1.95 19.16
CA ARG A 41 1.08 -2.07 18.73
C ARG A 41 1.38 -1.27 17.46
N GLU A 42 0.54 -0.31 17.12
CA GLU A 42 0.53 0.41 15.84
C GLU A 42 1.91 1.02 15.54
N ALA A 43 2.53 1.69 16.51
CA ALA A 43 3.83 2.32 16.33
C ALA A 43 4.94 1.30 16.00
N ALA A 44 4.92 0.14 16.65
CA ALA A 44 5.89 -0.92 16.41
C ALA A 44 5.67 -1.58 15.04
N VAL A 45 4.41 -1.86 14.70
CA VAL A 45 4.00 -2.44 13.40
C VAL A 45 4.38 -1.50 12.26
N VAL A 46 4.03 -0.22 12.33
CA VAL A 46 4.38 0.80 11.34
C VAL A 46 5.89 0.94 11.19
N SER A 47 6.64 0.92 12.30
CA SER A 47 8.11 1.01 12.26
C SER A 47 8.75 -0.19 11.57
N LYS A 48 8.28 -1.41 11.86
CA LYS A 48 8.75 -2.63 11.21
C LYS A 48 8.38 -2.64 9.72
N TRP A 49 7.15 -2.26 9.42
CA TRP A 49 6.65 -2.16 8.06
C TRP A 49 7.46 -1.16 7.22
N ALA A 50 7.73 0.04 7.75
CA ALA A 50 8.50 1.07 7.04
C ALA A 50 9.94 0.61 6.73
N LYS A 51 10.57 -0.14 7.65
CA LYS A 51 11.89 -0.75 7.40
C LYS A 51 11.85 -1.74 6.24
N ASN A 52 10.83 -2.61 6.21
CA ASN A 52 10.65 -3.59 5.15
C ASN A 52 10.41 -2.92 3.79
N VAL A 53 9.55 -1.90 3.75
CA VAL A 53 9.28 -1.12 2.54
C VAL A 53 10.56 -0.45 2.03
N LYS A 54 11.33 0.19 2.91
CA LYS A 54 12.61 0.82 2.54
C LYS A 54 13.60 -0.20 1.99
N TRP A 55 13.67 -1.39 2.58
CA TRP A 55 14.53 -2.47 2.11
C TRP A 55 14.11 -2.97 0.72
N ILE A 56 12.82 -3.20 0.49
CA ILE A 56 12.29 -3.61 -0.83
C ILE A 56 12.55 -2.52 -1.88
N ALA A 57 12.23 -1.27 -1.56
CA ALA A 57 12.45 -0.14 -2.48
C ALA A 57 13.93 0.01 -2.85
N GLY A 58 14.83 -0.13 -1.87
CA GLY A 58 16.27 -0.16 -2.09
C GLY A 58 16.73 -1.32 -2.97
N LYS A 59 16.21 -2.53 -2.73
CA LYS A 59 16.52 -3.72 -3.55
C LYS A 59 16.14 -3.54 -5.02
N PHE A 60 15.03 -2.86 -5.29
CA PHE A 60 14.58 -2.57 -6.65
C PHE A 60 15.09 -1.23 -7.21
N GLY A 61 15.90 -0.48 -6.46
CA GLY A 61 16.42 0.82 -6.88
C GLY A 61 15.34 1.88 -7.12
N THR A 62 14.17 1.73 -6.51
CA THR A 62 13.04 2.66 -6.67
C THR A 62 12.90 3.59 -5.46
N ARG A 63 12.44 4.81 -5.73
CA ARG A 63 12.06 5.79 -4.70
C ARG A 63 10.54 5.96 -4.62
N THR A 64 9.80 5.28 -5.48
CA THR A 64 8.35 5.36 -5.57
C THR A 64 7.75 4.13 -4.90
N VAL A 65 6.84 4.35 -3.96
CA VAL A 65 6.12 3.27 -3.27
C VAL A 65 4.63 3.52 -3.40
N VAL A 66 3.90 2.49 -3.82
CA VAL A 66 2.44 2.52 -3.91
C VAL A 66 1.87 1.67 -2.79
N LEU A 67 1.02 2.27 -1.95
CA LEU A 67 0.34 1.55 -0.87
C LEU A 67 -1.05 1.16 -1.33
N TYR A 68 -1.30 -0.15 -1.38
CA TYR A 68 -2.59 -0.68 -1.79
C TYR A 68 -3.18 -1.49 -0.64
N SER A 69 -4.23 -0.95 -0.01
CA SER A 69 -4.98 -1.70 1.01
C SER A 69 -5.69 -2.86 0.34
N PHE A 70 -5.37 -4.09 0.74
CA PHE A 70 -5.94 -5.30 0.15
C PHE A 70 -6.45 -6.23 1.24
N ASN A 71 -7.77 -6.28 1.38
CA ASN A 71 -8.45 -6.95 2.50
C ASN A 71 -8.71 -8.45 2.27
N HIS A 72 -8.17 -9.03 1.20
CA HIS A 72 -8.33 -10.46 0.88
C HIS A 72 -7.06 -11.28 1.14
N LEU A 73 -6.08 -10.71 1.86
CA LEU A 73 -4.94 -11.46 2.40
C LEU A 73 -5.39 -12.06 3.73
N SER A 74 -5.99 -13.25 3.68
CA SER A 74 -6.22 -14.13 4.84
C SER A 74 -5.77 -15.53 4.49
#